data_AF-A0A0C2GEY5-F1
#
_entry.id   AF-A0A0C2GEY5-F1
#
_cell.length_a   1.000
_cell.length_b   1.000
_cell.length_c   1.000
_cell.angle_alpha   90.00
_cell.angle_beta   90.00
_cell.angle_gamma   90.00
#
_symmetry.space_group_name_H-M   'P 1'
#
loop_
_entity.id
_entity.type
_entity.pdbx_description
1 polymer ?
#
loop_
_entity_poly.entity_id
_entity_poly.type
_entity_poly.pdbx_seq_one_letter_code
_entity_poly.pdbx_strand_id
1 'polypeptide(L)'
;MIELLLDNNIETGDAILYAIGEENVEAVEIIIEHLEKIDKFNPETQGVEINEHSAFTPDMTPIILAAHKDNYECIKLFLDKKGTVPHPHDVHCSCHDCDAAREEDSLRLSRSRINAYRALASPSLICLSAKDPILYAFELSWELRRLSYIENEFRSEYQVEFSKNIGC
;
A
#
# COMPACT_ATOMS: atom_id res chain seq x y z
N MET A 1 -5.64 24.32 11.24
CA MET A 1 -5.95 23.54 12.47
C MET A 1 -4.98 22.37 12.61
N ILE A 2 -4.76 21.57 11.56
CA ILE A 2 -3.74 20.50 11.53
C ILE A 2 -2.35 21.05 11.88
N GLU A 3 -1.90 22.12 11.21
CA GLU A 3 -0.62 22.78 11.50
C GLU A 3 -0.43 23.12 12.99
N LEU A 4 -1.47 23.68 13.62
CA LEU A 4 -1.44 24.06 15.03
C LEU A 4 -1.33 22.85 15.97
N LEU A 5 -1.88 21.69 15.60
CA LEU A 5 -1.74 20.45 16.37
C LEU A 5 -0.34 19.85 16.21
N LEU A 6 0.21 19.91 14.99
CA LEU A 6 1.56 19.44 14.68
C LEU A 6 2.63 20.31 15.37
N ASP A 7 2.41 21.63 15.44
CA ASP A 7 3.28 22.56 16.19
C ASP A 7 3.33 22.25 17.70
N ASN A 8 2.30 21.57 18.23
CA ASN A 8 2.26 21.11 19.62
C ASN A 8 2.84 19.69 19.81
N ASN A 9 3.53 19.14 18.80
CA ASN A 9 4.17 17.81 18.83
C ASN A 9 3.22 16.66 19.20
N ILE A 10 1.96 16.75 18.75
CA ILE A 10 1.03 15.62 18.88
C ILE A 10 1.52 14.49 17.97
N GLU A 11 1.55 13.26 18.50
CA GLU A 11 1.92 12.09 17.72
C GLU A 11 0.99 11.92 16.52
N THR A 12 1.57 11.82 15.33
CA THR A 12 0.83 11.64 14.08
C THR A 12 0.25 10.24 13.96
N GLY A 13 0.92 9.20 14.51
CA GLY A 13 0.46 7.82 14.49
C GLY A 13 0.03 7.34 13.09
N ASP A 14 -1.25 7.02 12.94
CA ASP A 14 -1.92 6.63 11.69
C ASP A 14 -2.75 7.76 11.04
N ALA A 15 -2.61 9.02 11.49
CA ALA A 15 -3.35 10.18 10.97
C ALA A 15 -3.19 10.38 9.46
N ILE A 16 -2.01 10.10 8.91
CA ILE A 16 -1.76 10.18 7.46
C ILE A 16 -2.63 9.17 6.68
N LEU A 17 -2.90 7.98 7.25
CA LEU A 17 -3.79 6.99 6.64
C LEU A 17 -5.24 7.46 6.64
N TYR A 18 -5.69 8.14 7.71
CA TYR A 18 -7.01 8.77 7.72
C TYR A 18 -7.12 9.89 6.67
N ALA A 19 -6.09 10.75 6.54
CA ALA A 19 -6.09 11.82 5.54
C ALA A 19 -6.18 11.27 4.10
N ILE A 20 -5.46 10.17 3.82
CA ILE A 20 -5.57 9.46 2.53
C ILE A 20 -6.95 8.81 2.37
N GLY A 21 -7.49 8.23 3.45
CA GLY A 21 -8.84 7.64 3.47
C GLY A 21 -9.94 8.64 3.07
N GLU A 22 -9.78 9.89 3.50
CA GLU A 22 -10.66 11.03 3.16
C GLU A 22 -10.23 11.76 1.87
N GLU A 23 -9.21 11.26 1.17
CA GLU A 23 -8.69 11.80 -0.10
C GLU A 23 -8.28 13.29 -0.01
N ASN A 24 -7.84 13.72 1.18
CA ASN A 24 -7.40 15.09 1.43
C ASN A 24 -5.88 15.23 1.19
N VAL A 25 -5.51 15.55 -0.05
CA VAL A 25 -4.12 15.68 -0.50
C VAL A 25 -3.35 16.75 0.28
N GLU A 26 -3.98 17.89 0.56
CA GLU A 26 -3.35 19.00 1.30
C GLU A 26 -2.97 18.56 2.73
N ALA A 27 -3.87 17.83 3.41
CA ALA A 27 -3.57 17.29 4.73
C ALA A 27 -2.42 16.27 4.67
N VAL A 28 -2.37 15.42 3.65
CA VAL A 28 -1.27 14.45 3.44
C VAL A 28 0.06 15.18 3.26
N GLU A 29 0.11 16.22 2.42
CA GLU A 29 1.31 17.01 2.17
C GLU A 29 1.81 17.70 3.44
N ILE A 30 0.92 18.36 4.18
CA ILE A 30 1.26 19.00 5.48
C ILE A 30 1.83 17.99 6.48
N ILE A 31 1.24 16.79 6.56
CA ILE A 31 1.71 15.75 7.48
C ILE A 31 3.08 15.21 7.06
N ILE A 32 3.30 14.96 5.76
CA ILE A 32 4.61 14.53 5.23
C ILE A 32 5.69 15.58 5.55
N GLU A 33 5.44 16.85 5.26
CA GLU A 33 6.40 17.92 5.55
C GLU A 33 6.74 18.01 7.04
N HIS A 34 5.76 17.83 7.92
CA HIS A 34 6.01 17.80 9.35
C HIS A 34 6.87 16.59 9.75
N LEU A 35 6.54 15.40 9.26
CA LEU A 35 7.29 14.17 9.52
C LEU A 35 8.75 14.27 9.05
N GLU A 36 9.02 14.93 7.93
CA GLU A 36 10.37 15.23 7.47
C GLU A 36 11.10 16.21 8.39
N LYS A 37 10.41 17.26 8.87
CA LYS A 37 11.00 18.24 9.81
C LYS A 37 11.45 17.61 11.13
N ILE A 38 10.75 16.57 11.59
CA ILE A 38 11.06 15.85 12.82
C ILE A 38 11.84 14.54 12.61
N ASP A 39 12.33 14.28 11.39
CA ASP A 39 13.11 13.10 11.01
C ASP A 39 12.40 11.75 11.31
N LYS A 40 11.07 11.73 11.20
CA LYS A 40 10.24 10.53 11.36
C LYS A 40 9.73 9.94 10.04
N PHE A 41 9.91 10.65 8.93
CA PHE A 41 9.59 10.11 7.62
C PHE A 41 10.72 9.18 7.14
N ASN A 42 10.39 7.92 6.90
CA ASN A 42 11.28 6.98 6.19
C ASN A 42 10.51 6.32 5.03
N PRO A 43 11.18 5.93 3.93
CA PRO A 43 10.47 5.37 2.76
C PRO A 43 9.78 4.03 2.98
N GLU A 44 10.19 3.25 3.99
CA GLU A 44 9.66 1.91 4.26
C GLU A 44 8.29 1.97 4.94
N THR A 45 8.17 2.77 6.00
CA THR A 45 6.91 2.95 6.74
C THR A 45 6.13 4.18 6.29
N GLN A 46 6.78 5.06 5.53
CA GLN A 46 6.23 6.31 4.97
C GLN A 46 5.63 7.21 6.06
N GLY A 47 6.24 7.17 7.24
CA GLY A 47 5.87 7.99 8.39
C GLY A 47 4.66 7.49 9.18
N VAL A 48 4.22 6.25 8.95
CA VAL A 48 3.22 5.59 9.79
C VAL A 48 3.90 4.71 10.84
N GLU A 49 3.43 4.83 12.08
CA GLU A 49 3.76 3.92 13.17
C GLU A 49 2.46 3.25 13.65
N ILE A 50 2.24 2.00 13.23
CA ILE A 50 1.08 1.21 13.65
C ILE A 50 1.32 0.64 15.05
N ASN A 51 0.36 0.83 15.95
CA ASN A 51 0.36 0.29 17.30
C ASN A 51 -0.93 -0.47 17.59
N GLU A 52 -1.07 -1.00 18.80
CA GLU A 52 -2.23 -1.80 19.25
C GLU A 52 -3.56 -1.03 19.28
N HIS A 53 -3.53 0.30 19.14
CA HIS A 53 -4.69 1.17 19.07
C HIS A 53 -4.98 1.69 17.66
N SER A 54 -4.12 1.39 16.68
CA SER A 54 -4.33 1.78 15.29
C SER A 54 -5.50 1.04 14.66
N ALA A 55 -6.27 1.75 13.85
CA ALA A 55 -7.38 1.14 13.10
C ALA A 55 -6.90 0.36 11.86
N PHE A 56 -5.67 0.64 11.42
CA PHE A 56 -5.05 0.04 10.24
C PHE A 56 -4.09 -1.08 10.65
N THR A 57 -3.97 -2.08 9.79
CA THR A 57 -3.01 -3.17 9.96
C THR A 57 -1.63 -2.75 9.42
N PRO A 58 -0.52 -3.34 9.93
CA PRO A 58 0.84 -2.95 9.53
C PRO A 58 1.14 -3.09 8.03
N ASP A 59 0.40 -3.93 7.31
CA ASP A 59 0.53 -4.11 5.87
C ASP A 59 -0.09 -2.96 5.04
N MET A 60 -0.88 -2.08 5.66
CA MET A 60 -1.49 -0.92 5.00
C MET A 60 -0.56 0.30 5.11
N THR A 61 0.47 0.33 4.27
CA THR A 61 1.31 1.52 4.14
C THR A 61 0.57 2.67 3.43
N PRO A 62 0.97 3.93 3.64
CA PRO A 62 0.37 5.09 2.96
C PRO A 62 0.24 4.96 1.45
N ILE A 63 1.28 4.49 0.73
CA ILE A 63 1.18 4.33 -0.73
C ILE A 63 0.27 3.15 -1.12
N ILE A 64 0.18 2.10 -0.31
CA ILE A 64 -0.78 1.01 -0.52
C ILE A 64 -2.20 1.56 -0.41
N LEU A 65 -2.51 2.34 0.64
CA LEU A 65 -3.83 2.93 0.81
C LEU A 65 -4.15 3.96 -0.29
N ALA A 66 -3.18 4.80 -0.66
CA ALA A 66 -3.35 5.77 -1.75
C ALA A 66 -3.62 5.07 -3.09
N ALA A 67 -2.94 3.96 -3.36
CA ALA A 67 -3.19 3.13 -4.53
C ALA A 67 -4.55 2.42 -4.47
N HIS A 68 -5.00 1.96 -3.30
CA HIS A 68 -6.35 1.39 -3.14
C HIS A 68 -7.46 2.39 -3.46
N LYS A 69 -7.19 3.68 -3.21
CA LYS A 69 -8.04 4.82 -3.57
C LYS A 69 -7.84 5.30 -5.01
N ASP A 70 -6.83 4.78 -5.71
CA ASP A 70 -6.39 5.24 -7.03
C ASP A 70 -6.15 6.77 -7.09
N ASN A 71 -5.69 7.36 -5.97
CA ASN A 71 -5.46 8.80 -5.87
C ASN A 71 -4.07 9.15 -6.42
N TYR A 72 -4.03 9.60 -7.66
CA TYR A 72 -2.81 9.94 -8.40
C TYR A 72 -1.88 10.91 -7.65
N GLU A 73 -2.42 11.96 -7.04
CA GLU A 73 -1.62 12.99 -6.37
C GLU A 73 -0.95 12.44 -5.11
N CYS A 74 -1.69 11.73 -4.27
CA CYS A 74 -1.14 11.07 -3.09
C CYS A 74 -0.07 10.04 -3.47
N ILE A 75 -0.33 9.20 -4.48
CA ILE A 75 0.63 8.19 -4.95
C ILE A 75 1.93 8.88 -5.41
N LYS A 76 1.80 9.95 -6.20
CA LYS A 76 2.95 10.71 -6.68
C LYS A 76 3.76 11.32 -5.54
N LEU A 77 3.11 11.91 -4.53
CA LEU A 77 3.79 12.44 -3.34
C LEU A 77 4.67 11.37 -2.69
N PHE A 78 4.14 10.16 -2.48
CA PHE A 78 4.91 9.09 -1.86
C PHE A 78 6.04 8.55 -2.75
N LEU A 79 5.82 8.45 -4.07
CA LEU A 79 6.86 8.03 -5.01
C LEU A 79 8.01 9.05 -5.08
N ASP A 80 7.72 10.35 -5.07
CA ASP A 80 8.73 11.42 -5.06
C ASP A 80 9.60 11.36 -3.78
N LYS A 81 9.03 10.85 -2.68
CA LYS A 81 9.72 10.56 -1.42
C LYS A 81 10.33 9.15 -1.35
N LYS A 82 10.45 8.45 -2.49
CA LYS A 82 11.01 7.10 -2.65
C LYS A 82 10.23 5.99 -1.93
N GLY A 83 8.99 6.26 -1.53
CA GLY A 83 8.09 5.22 -1.06
C GLY A 83 7.77 4.23 -2.18
N THR A 84 7.63 2.95 -1.84
CA THR A 84 7.37 1.90 -2.84
C THR A 84 6.32 0.92 -2.33
N VAL A 85 5.57 0.31 -3.24
CA VAL A 85 4.79 -0.90 -2.94
C VAL A 85 5.69 -2.11 -3.21
N PRO A 86 6.06 -2.91 -2.20
CA PRO A 86 6.86 -4.09 -2.42
C PRO A 86 6.06 -5.13 -3.21
N HIS A 87 6.70 -5.76 -4.20
CA HIS A 87 6.09 -6.90 -4.88
C HIS A 87 6.06 -8.10 -3.93
N PRO A 88 4.90 -8.73 -3.70
CA PRO A 88 4.84 -9.88 -2.80
C PRO A 88 5.64 -11.07 -3.32
N HIS A 89 6.19 -11.86 -2.40
CA HIS A 89 6.79 -13.15 -2.73
C HIS A 89 5.73 -14.16 -3.22
N ASP A 90 6.18 -15.16 -3.97
CA ASP A 90 5.34 -16.30 -4.39
C ASP A 90 4.72 -16.99 -3.16
N VAL A 91 3.50 -17.50 -3.32
CA VAL A 91 2.73 -18.17 -2.26
C VAL A 91 3.52 -19.33 -1.61
N HIS A 92 4.37 -20.00 -2.40
CA HIS A 92 5.19 -21.12 -1.96
C HIS A 92 6.63 -20.72 -1.57
N CYS A 93 6.91 -19.43 -1.38
CA CYS A 93 8.21 -18.99 -0.89
C CYS A 93 8.52 -19.61 0.49
N SER A 94 9.78 -20.05 0.64
CA SER A 94 10.34 -20.66 1.85
C SER A 94 11.56 -19.87 2.36
N CYS A 95 11.54 -18.54 2.19
CA CYS A 95 12.53 -17.70 2.84
C CYS A 95 12.18 -17.55 4.33
N HIS A 96 13.18 -17.20 5.14
CA HIS A 96 13.00 -17.07 6.59
C HIS A 96 11.82 -16.16 6.96
N ASP A 97 11.69 -15.00 6.30
CA ASP A 97 10.64 -14.02 6.60
C ASP A 97 9.23 -14.55 6.26
N CYS A 98 9.08 -15.23 5.12
CA CYS A 98 7.80 -15.83 4.73
C CYS A 98 7.42 -17.00 5.62
N ASP A 99 8.38 -17.84 6.03
CA ASP A 99 8.12 -18.96 6.92
C ASP A 99 7.76 -18.45 8.33
N ALA A 100 8.50 -17.47 8.87
CA ALA A 100 8.20 -16.84 10.15
C ALA A 100 6.81 -16.19 10.15
N ALA A 101 6.47 -15.41 9.11
CA ALA A 101 5.14 -14.79 8.99
C ALA A 101 4.02 -15.82 8.87
N ARG A 102 4.27 -16.96 8.20
CA ARG A 102 3.30 -18.05 8.06
C ARG A 102 3.07 -18.80 9.38
N GLU A 103 4.13 -19.02 10.15
CA GLU A 103 4.06 -19.62 11.49
C GLU A 103 3.35 -18.70 12.49
N GLU A 104 3.56 -17.39 12.38
CA GLU A 104 2.89 -16.40 13.23
C GLU A 104 1.40 -16.29 12.89
N ASP A 105 1.07 -15.93 11.64
CA ASP A 105 -0.31 -15.81 11.17
C ASP A 105 -0.39 -15.89 9.64
N SER A 106 -0.69 -17.10 9.16
CA SER A 106 -0.88 -17.38 7.73
C SER A 106 -1.97 -16.53 7.06
N LEU A 107 -3.07 -16.20 7.76
CA LEU A 107 -4.16 -15.43 7.18
C LEU A 107 -3.77 -13.96 7.05
N ARG A 108 -3.04 -13.42 8.04
CA ARG A 108 -2.47 -12.07 7.97
C ARG A 108 -1.46 -11.95 6.83
N LEU A 109 -0.62 -12.97 6.62
CA LEU A 109 0.30 -13.01 5.47
C LEU A 109 -0.45 -12.98 4.13
N SER A 110 -1.48 -13.82 3.96
CA SER A 110 -2.31 -13.81 2.75
C SER A 110 -3.05 -12.49 2.56
N ARG A 111 -3.51 -11.85 3.66
CA ARG A 111 -4.17 -10.53 3.62
C ARG A 111 -3.21 -9.42 3.16
N SER A 112 -2.00 -9.40 3.70
CA SER A 112 -0.94 -8.48 3.28
C SER A 112 -0.62 -8.64 1.79
N ARG A 113 -0.54 -9.89 1.30
CA ARG A 113 -0.29 -10.19 -0.11
C ARG A 113 -1.37 -9.61 -1.02
N ILE A 114 -2.66 -9.86 -0.75
CA ILE A 114 -3.74 -9.31 -1.59
C ILE A 114 -3.81 -7.78 -1.51
N ASN A 115 -3.52 -7.18 -0.35
CA ASN A 115 -3.47 -5.72 -0.21
C ASN A 115 -2.36 -5.09 -1.06
N ALA A 116 -1.17 -5.70 -1.07
CA ALA A 116 -0.08 -5.26 -1.95
C ALA A 116 -0.44 -5.45 -3.44
N TYR A 117 -1.00 -6.59 -3.83
CA TYR A 117 -1.43 -6.82 -5.22
C TYR A 117 -2.51 -5.86 -5.69
N ARG A 118 -3.49 -5.55 -4.83
CA ARG A 118 -4.50 -4.54 -5.11
C ARG A 118 -3.89 -3.16 -5.33
N ALA A 119 -2.87 -2.80 -4.55
CA ALA A 119 -2.13 -1.55 -4.78
C ALA A 119 -1.36 -1.59 -6.11
N LEU A 120 -0.65 -2.67 -6.41
CA LEU A 120 0.07 -2.84 -7.68
C LEU A 120 -0.84 -2.82 -8.91
N ALA A 121 -2.11 -3.19 -8.75
CA ALA A 121 -3.13 -3.13 -9.78
C ALA A 121 -3.76 -1.74 -9.98
N SER A 122 -3.41 -0.74 -9.17
CA SER A 122 -3.88 0.65 -9.35
C SER A 122 -3.40 1.21 -10.71
N PRO A 123 -4.32 1.66 -11.58
CA PRO A 123 -3.95 2.30 -12.84
C PRO A 123 -3.04 3.51 -12.64
N SER A 124 -3.30 4.34 -11.61
CA SER A 124 -2.48 5.51 -11.31
C SER A 124 -1.06 5.11 -10.88
N LEU A 125 -0.91 4.10 -10.02
CA LEU A 125 0.40 3.61 -9.62
C LEU A 125 1.16 3.01 -10.81
N ILE A 126 0.50 2.21 -11.64
CA ILE A 126 1.11 1.63 -12.85
C ILE A 126 1.60 2.74 -13.78
N CYS A 127 0.76 3.75 -14.06
CA CYS A 127 1.14 4.88 -14.93
C CYS A 127 2.32 5.69 -14.40
N LEU A 128 2.44 5.83 -13.07
CA LEU A 128 3.50 6.61 -12.44
C LEU A 128 4.82 5.84 -12.30
N SER A 129 4.77 4.52 -12.14
CA SER A 129 5.94 3.71 -11.73
C SER A 129 6.44 2.73 -12.79
N ALA A 130 5.58 2.25 -13.68
CA ALA A 130 5.97 1.24 -14.68
C ALA A 130 6.65 1.90 -15.89
N LYS A 131 7.75 1.29 -16.34
CA LYS A 131 8.45 1.70 -17.58
C LYS A 131 7.59 1.45 -18.83
N ASP A 132 6.86 0.34 -18.83
CA ASP A 132 5.85 -0.01 -19.84
C ASP A 132 4.54 -0.38 -19.11
N PRO A 133 3.64 0.60 -18.89
CA PRO A 133 2.37 0.40 -18.19
C PRO A 133 1.48 -0.69 -18.80
N ILE A 134 1.50 -0.82 -20.14
CA ILE A 134 0.63 -1.75 -20.85
C ILE A 134 1.14 -3.18 -20.64
N LEU A 135 2.43 -3.42 -20.88
CA LEU A 135 3.02 -4.74 -20.65
C LEU A 135 2.88 -5.15 -19.19
N TYR A 136 3.18 -4.24 -18.26
CA TYR A 136 3.06 -4.51 -16.82
C TYR A 136 1.63 -4.88 -16.42
N ALA A 137 0.62 -4.16 -16.91
CA ALA A 137 -0.78 -4.47 -16.62
C ALA A 137 -1.18 -5.87 -17.13
N PHE A 138 -0.70 -6.28 -18.30
CA PHE A 138 -0.93 -7.64 -18.82
C PHE A 138 -0.24 -8.70 -17.96
N GLU A 139 1.04 -8.54 -17.65
CA GLU A 139 1.80 -9.48 -16.83
C GLU A 139 1.16 -9.65 -15.44
N LEU A 140 0.82 -8.53 -14.80
CA LEU A 140 0.14 -8.53 -13.51
C LEU A 140 -1.24 -9.22 -13.59
N SER A 141 -1.99 -9.00 -14.66
CA SER A 141 -3.29 -9.68 -14.87
C SER A 141 -3.15 -11.21 -14.93
N TRP A 142 -2.10 -11.71 -15.58
CA TRP A 142 -1.80 -13.14 -15.63
C TRP A 142 -1.44 -13.69 -14.26
N GLU A 143 -0.64 -12.95 -13.50
CA GLU A 143 -0.25 -13.32 -12.14
C GLU A 143 -1.45 -13.38 -11.19
N LEU A 144 -2.28 -12.32 -11.15
CA LEU A 144 -3.49 -12.28 -10.32
C LEU A 144 -4.48 -13.40 -10.68
N ARG A 145 -4.63 -13.69 -11.98
CA ARG A 145 -5.44 -14.83 -12.43
C ARG A 145 -4.91 -16.14 -11.89
N ARG A 146 -3.59 -16.39 -11.97
CA ARG A 146 -2.96 -17.60 -11.40
C ARG A 146 -3.17 -17.68 -9.89
N LEU A 147 -2.96 -16.57 -9.17
CA LEU A 147 -3.13 -16.51 -7.72
C LEU A 147 -4.55 -16.85 -7.28
N SER A 148 -5.57 -16.44 -8.05
CA SER A 148 -6.97 -16.78 -7.77
C SER A 148 -7.29 -18.29 -7.77
N TYR A 149 -6.42 -19.12 -8.36
CA TYR A 149 -6.55 -20.58 -8.32
C TYR A 149 -5.69 -21.23 -7.22
N ILE A 150 -4.72 -20.50 -6.68
CA ILE A 150 -3.78 -21.01 -5.66
C ILE A 150 -4.30 -20.65 -4.25
N GLU A 151 -4.66 -19.39 -4.03
CA GLU A 151 -5.19 -18.91 -2.75
C GLU A 151 -6.71 -18.81 -2.82
N ASN A 152 -7.39 -19.68 -2.08
CA ASN A 152 -8.85 -19.76 -2.11
C ASN A 152 -9.51 -18.71 -1.20
N GLU A 153 -8.82 -18.31 -0.15
CA GLU A 153 -9.27 -17.41 0.92
C GLU A 153 -9.70 -16.04 0.36
N PHE A 154 -8.93 -15.52 -0.60
CA PHE A 154 -9.15 -14.23 -1.24
C PHE A 154 -9.38 -14.34 -2.76
N ARG A 155 -9.83 -15.52 -3.21
CA ARG A 155 -10.04 -15.81 -4.63
C ARG A 155 -10.84 -14.72 -5.33
N SER A 156 -11.99 -14.32 -4.77
CA SER A 156 -12.84 -13.29 -5.37
C SER A 156 -12.14 -11.94 -5.51
N GLU A 157 -11.27 -11.57 -4.57
CA GLU A 157 -10.55 -10.30 -4.62
C GLU A 157 -9.50 -10.30 -5.73
N TYR A 158 -8.71 -11.38 -5.85
CA TYR A 158 -7.82 -11.57 -7.01
C TYR A 158 -8.61 -11.50 -8.32
N GLN A 159 -9.83 -12.04 -8.34
CA GLN A 159 -10.67 -12.01 -9.53
C GLN A 159 -11.12 -10.60 -9.94
N VAL A 160 -11.50 -9.80 -8.96
CA VAL A 160 -11.87 -8.40 -9.16
C VAL A 160 -10.67 -7.59 -9.66
N GLU A 161 -9.51 -7.73 -9.03
CA GLU A 161 -8.32 -6.96 -9.41
C GLU A 161 -7.81 -7.31 -10.81
N PHE A 162 -7.80 -8.60 -11.20
CA PHE A 162 -7.42 -8.91 -12.58
C PHE A 162 -8.42 -8.33 -13.59
N SER A 163 -9.71 -8.28 -13.27
CA SER A 163 -10.75 -7.85 -14.21
C SER A 163 -10.63 -6.37 -14.56
N LYS A 164 -10.17 -5.54 -13.60
CA LYS A 164 -9.93 -4.11 -13.82
C LYS A 164 -8.86 -3.84 -14.89
N ASN A 165 -7.87 -4.70 -15.01
CA ASN A 165 -6.71 -4.49 -15.87
C ASN A 165 -6.90 -4.97 -17.32
N ILE A 166 -7.91 -5.81 -17.59
CA ILE A 166 -8.11 -6.44 -18.92
C ILE A 166 -9.15 -5.69 -19.76
N GLY A 167 -9.94 -4.77 -19.19
CA GLY A 167 -10.87 -3.92 -19.95
C GLY A 167 -11.82 -4.68 -20.89
N CYS A 168 -12.19 -5.91 -20.55
CA CYS A 168 -13.15 -6.75 -21.28
C CYS A 168 -14.39 -7.01 -20.44
#